data_AF-A0A564VY53-F1
#
_entry.id   AF-A0A564VY53-F1
#
_cell.length_a   1.000
_cell.length_b   1.000
_cell.length_c   1.000
_cell.angle_alpha   90.00
_cell.angle_beta   90.00
_cell.angle_gamma   90.00
#
_symmetry.space_group_name_H-M   'P 1'
#
loop_
_entity.id
_entity.type
_entity.pdbx_description
1 polymer ?
#
loop_
_entity_poly.entity_id
_entity_poly.type
_entity_poly.pdbx_seq_one_letter_code
_entity_poly.pdbx_strand_id
1 'polypeptide(L)' 'MRLIRENVEREADGTTAEKLISDGFTPMGEKKPDTVPEEKAGKNIEDMTVEELKTLAKEKGLTGVSSLAKADLLAILKG' A
#
# COMPACT_ATOMS: atom_id res chain seq x y z
N MET A 1 -8.66 21.68 -8.76
CA MET A 1 -8.90 20.80 -7.58
C MET A 1 -8.29 21.44 -6.35
N ARG A 2 -8.92 21.31 -5.16
CA ARG A 2 -8.36 21.80 -3.89
C ARG A 2 -7.44 20.76 -3.29
N LEU A 3 -6.25 21.17 -2.85
CA LEU A 3 -5.28 20.31 -2.19
C LEU A 3 -4.90 20.91 -0.83
N ILE A 4 -4.64 20.08 0.17
CA ILE A 4 -4.32 20.50 1.54
C ILE A 4 -3.07 19.80 2.08
N ARG A 5 -2.21 20.56 2.75
CA ARG A 5 -1.05 20.08 3.49
C ARG A 5 -1.03 20.73 4.87
N GLU A 6 -1.15 19.93 5.92
CA GLU A 6 -1.25 20.40 7.32
C GLU A 6 -2.39 21.40 7.51
N ASN A 7 -2.12 22.71 7.34
CA ASN A 7 -3.11 23.80 7.41
C ASN A 7 -3.08 24.73 6.18
N VAL A 8 -2.40 24.32 5.10
CA VAL A 8 -2.24 25.11 3.88
C VAL A 8 -3.10 24.52 2.77
N GLU A 9 -4.06 25.30 2.29
CA GLU A 9 -4.93 24.96 1.17
C GLU A 9 -4.40 25.58 -0.14
N ARG A 10 -4.46 24.83 -1.23
CA ARG A 10 -4.01 25.27 -2.55
C ARG A 10 -4.93 24.74 -3.65
N GLU A 11 -5.46 25.64 -4.46
CA GLU A 11 -6.19 25.27 -5.69
C GLU A 11 -5.21 25.11 -6.84
N ALA A 12 -5.23 23.93 -7.47
CA ALA A 12 -4.42 23.61 -8.65
C ALA A 12 -5.10 22.57 -9.52
N ASP A 13 -4.77 22.56 -10.81
CA ASP A 13 -5.36 21.68 -11.80
C ASP A 13 -4.28 21.05 -12.70
N GLY A 14 -4.59 19.86 -13.21
CA GLY A 14 -3.70 19.09 -14.09
C GLY A 14 -2.31 18.84 -13.50
N THR A 15 -1.28 19.17 -14.27
CA THR A 15 0.14 18.94 -13.91
C THR A 15 0.58 19.66 -12.64
N THR A 16 -0.06 20.80 -12.31
CA THR A 16 0.25 21.54 -11.07
C THR A 16 -0.26 20.79 -9.85
N ALA A 17 -1.41 20.11 -9.96
CA ALA A 17 -1.94 19.27 -8.90
C ALA A 17 -1.03 18.06 -8.65
N GLU A 18 -0.57 17.37 -9.71
CA GLU A 18 0.36 16.23 -9.57
C GLU A 18 1.67 16.63 -8.87
N LYS A 19 2.22 17.80 -9.20
CA LYS A 19 3.44 18.29 -8.56
C LYS A 19 3.22 18.58 -7.08
N LEU A 20 2.07 19.15 -6.71
CA LEU A 20 1.71 19.40 -5.32
C LEU A 20 1.45 18.09 -4.55
N ILE A 21 0.87 17.09 -5.19
CA ILE A 21 0.72 15.75 -4.61
C ILE A 21 2.09 15.13 -4.31
N SER A 22 3.05 15.26 -5.24
CA SER A 22 4.44 14.86 -5.02
C SER A 22 5.14 15.64 -3.89
N ASP A 23 4.76 16.90 -3.69
CA ASP A 23 5.25 17.76 -2.61
C ASP A 23 4.55 17.52 -1.25
N GLY A 24 3.61 16.57 -1.20
CA GLY A 24 2.91 16.18 0.04
C GLY A 24 1.56 16.86 0.28
N PHE A 25 0.94 17.44 -0.75
CA PHE A 25 -0.44 17.92 -0.67
C PHE A 25 -1.45 16.82 -0.99
N THR A 26 -2.59 16.80 -0.28
CA THR A 26 -3.66 15.81 -0.45
C THR A 26 -4.92 16.42 -1.06
N PRO A 27 -5.64 15.75 -1.98
CA PRO A 27 -6.89 16.25 -2.55
C PRO A 27 -7.97 16.48 -1.48
N MET A 28 -8.58 17.66 -1.45
CA MET A 28 -9.58 18.08 -0.45
C MET A 28 -11.03 17.74 -0.84
N GLY A 29 -11.24 16.91 -1.88
CA GLY A 29 -12.57 16.57 -2.40
C GLY A 29 -12.77 15.11 -2.80
N GLU A 30 -11.75 14.27 -2.64
CA GLU A 30 -11.83 12.85 -2.98
C GLU A 30 -11.58 12.01 -1.73
N LYS A 31 -12.61 11.24 -1.38
CA LYS A 31 -12.60 10.19 -0.37
C LYS A 31 -11.37 9.30 -0.62
N LYS A 32 -10.33 9.48 0.21
CA LYS A 32 -9.15 8.61 0.28
C LYS A 32 -9.61 7.13 0.30
N PRO A 33 -9.06 6.23 -0.53
CA PRO A 33 -8.40 5.09 0.05
C PRO A 33 -7.06 5.57 0.60
N ASP A 34 -6.89 5.42 1.91
CA ASP A 34 -5.66 5.43 2.68
C ASP A 34 -4.36 5.66 1.90
N THR A 35 -3.84 6.88 1.98
CA THR A 35 -2.40 7.13 1.86
C THR A 35 -1.99 7.98 3.04
N VAL A 36 -1.93 7.31 4.20
CA VAL A 36 -1.13 7.77 5.34
C VAL A 36 0.35 7.65 4.95
N PRO A 37 1.14 8.74 4.97
CA PRO A 37 2.57 8.63 4.82
C PRO A 37 3.18 8.19 6.16
N GLU A 38 4.02 7.16 6.08
CA GLU A 38 5.08 6.83 7.04
C GLU A 38 4.71 5.95 8.25
N GLU A 39 4.67 4.63 8.04
CA GLU A 39 5.59 3.72 8.74
C GLU A 39 5.71 2.39 7.97
N LYS A 40 6.96 1.94 7.80
CA LYS A 40 7.42 0.63 7.30
C LYS A 40 7.61 0.47 5.79
N ALA A 41 8.83 0.78 5.41
CA ALA A 41 9.59 0.01 4.43
C ALA A 41 9.31 -1.51 4.54
N GLY A 42 8.70 -2.04 3.49
CA GLY A 42 8.45 -3.44 3.30
C GLY A 42 7.20 -3.55 2.45
N LYS A 43 7.33 -4.01 1.20
CA LYS A 43 6.16 -4.52 0.46
C LYS A 43 5.50 -5.53 1.38
N ASN A 44 4.37 -5.15 1.98
CA ASN A 44 3.83 -5.91 3.06
C ASN A 44 3.31 -7.20 2.45
N ILE A 45 3.88 -8.32 2.85
CA ILE A 45 3.46 -9.64 2.35
C ILE A 45 1.95 -9.81 2.60
N GLU A 46 1.43 -9.10 3.62
CA GLU A 46 0.02 -8.96 4.02
C GLU A 46 -0.90 -8.38 2.91
N ASP A 47 -0.37 -7.50 2.06
CA ASP A 47 -1.07 -6.93 0.90
C ASP A 47 -1.08 -7.86 -0.32
N MET A 48 -0.23 -8.89 -0.35
CA MET A 48 -0.18 -9.83 -1.47
C MET A 48 -1.40 -10.76 -1.48
N THR A 49 -1.72 -11.26 -2.67
CA THR A 49 -2.80 -12.23 -2.85
C THR A 49 -2.40 -13.60 -2.32
N VAL A 50 -3.39 -14.45 -2.00
CA VAL A 50 -3.14 -15.83 -1.51
C VAL A 50 -2.29 -16.63 -2.51
N GLU A 51 -2.47 -16.40 -3.80
CA GLU A 51 -1.71 -17.06 -4.86
C GLU A 51 -0.24 -16.62 -4.87
N GLU A 52 0.02 -15.32 -4.70
CA GLU A 52 1.38 -14.79 -4.57
C GLU A 52 2.06 -15.29 -3.30
N LEU A 53 1.34 -15.36 -2.18
CA LEU A 53 1.83 -15.93 -0.92
C LEU A 53 2.18 -17.41 -1.05
N LYS A 54 1.34 -18.19 -1.75
CA LYS A 54 1.62 -19.60 -2.05
C LYS A 54 2.87 -19.74 -2.93
N THR A 55 3.06 -18.83 -3.87
CA THR A 55 4.23 -18.82 -4.77
C THR A 55 5.49 -18.53 -3.99
N LEU A 56 5.49 -17.46 -3.19
CA LEU A 56 6.60 -17.10 -2.30
C LEU A 56 6.96 -18.24 -1.35
N ALA A 57 5.95 -18.87 -0.74
CA ALA A 57 6.19 -20.00 0.16
C ALA A 57 6.81 -21.20 -0.58
N LYS A 58 6.35 -21.53 -1.80
CA LYS A 58 6.99 -22.56 -2.63
C LYS A 58 8.43 -22.22 -3.00
N GLU A 59 8.71 -20.96 -3.36
CA GLU A 59 10.07 -20.50 -3.65
C GLU A 59 11.00 -20.58 -2.43
N LYS A 60 10.44 -20.42 -1.23
CA LYS A 60 11.14 -20.62 0.04
C LYS A 60 11.30 -22.11 0.41
N GLY A 61 10.77 -23.03 -0.39
CA GLY A 61 10.85 -24.47 -0.15
C GLY A 61 9.73 -25.04 0.72
N LEU A 62 8.67 -24.26 1.02
CA LEU A 62 7.49 -24.80 1.70
C LEU A 62 6.66 -25.66 0.74
N THR A 63 6.42 -26.90 1.16
CA THR A 63 5.49 -27.83 0.53
C THR A 63 4.17 -27.87 1.30
N GLY A 64 3.06 -28.19 0.64
CA GLY A 64 1.74 -28.24 1.29
C GLY A 64 0.99 -26.90 1.43
N VAL A 65 1.54 -25.80 0.87
CA VAL A 65 0.95 -24.45 0.94
C VAL A 65 -0.42 -24.32 0.25
N SER A 66 -0.79 -25.29 -0.59
CA SER A 66 -2.06 -25.31 -1.32
C SER A 66 -3.27 -25.31 -0.37
N SER A 67 -3.13 -25.97 0.79
CA SER A 67 -4.16 -26.10 1.82
C SER A 67 -4.08 -25.03 2.91
N LEU A 68 -3.06 -24.16 2.88
CA LEU A 68 -2.88 -23.11 3.87
C LEU A 68 -3.74 -21.89 3.56
N ALA A 69 -4.29 -21.29 4.61
CA ALA A 69 -5.03 -20.04 4.55
C ALA A 69 -4.07 -18.85 4.44
N LYS A 70 -4.60 -17.70 3.99
CA LYS A 70 -3.82 -16.45 3.87
C LYS A 70 -3.05 -16.13 5.16
N ALA A 71 -3.72 -16.22 6.31
CA ALA A 71 -3.13 -15.92 7.61
C ALA A 71 -1.95 -16.84 7.96
N ASP A 72 -2.08 -18.14 7.66
CA ASP A 72 -1.04 -19.14 7.92
C ASP A 72 0.19 -18.91 7.04
N LEU A 73 -0.03 -18.66 5.75
CA LEU A 73 1.03 -18.32 4.80
C LEU A 73 1.77 -17.05 5.21
N LEU A 74 1.05 -16.03 5.68
CA LEU A 74 1.63 -14.79 6.16
C LEU A 74 2.46 -15.01 7.43
N ALA A 75 1.94 -15.78 8.39
CA ALA A 75 2.66 -16.09 9.62
C ALA A 75 3.98 -16.81 9.34
N ILE A 76 3.98 -17.77 8.40
CA ILE A 76 5.17 -18.52 7.99
C ILE A 76 6.16 -17.65 7.21
N LEU A 77 5.69 -16.75 6.34
CA LEU A 77 6.54 -15.90 5.51
C LEU A 77 7.12 -14.69 6.26
N LYS A 78 6.47 -14.29 7.37
CA LYS A 78 6.89 -13.16 8.22
C LYS A 78 7.77 -13.59 9.40
N GLY A 79 7.69 -14.86 9.81
CA GLY A 79 8.51 -15.48 10.86
C GLY A 79 9.89 -15.88 10.38
#